data_AF-A0A829ZE79-F1
#
_entry.id   AF-A0A829ZE79-F1
#
_cell.length_a   1.000
_cell.length_b   1.000
_cell.length_c   1.000
_cell.angle_alpha   90.00
_cell.angle_beta   90.00
_cell.angle_gamma   90.00
#
_symmetry.space_group_name_H-M   'P 1'
#
loop_
_entity.id
_entity.type
_entity.pdbx_description
1 polymer ?
#
loop_
_entity_poly.entity_id
_entity_poly.type
_entity_poly.pdbx_seq_one_letter_code
_entity_poly.pdbx_strand_id
1 'polypeptide(L)' 'MFVKVVPNNRGRKGTYFCSLVESYCEGDKIKHHIIRSFGLLTEEQVPYLKAMYAKKKPRLVYDDNK' A
#
# COMPACT_ATOMS: atom_id res chain seq x y z
N MET A 1 -3.87 -9.62 -3.46
CA MET A 1 -3.75 -8.15 -3.49
C MET A 1 -2.60 -7.72 -2.60
N PHE A 2 -1.86 -6.70 -2.99
CA PHE A 2 -0.77 -6.12 -2.18
C PHE A 2 -0.63 -4.62 -2.46
N VAL A 3 0.03 -3.91 -1.53
CA VAL A 3 0.37 -2.49 -1.70
C VAL A 3 1.73 -2.39 -2.39
N LYS A 4 1.74 -1.86 -3.60
CA LYS A 4 2.96 -1.49 -4.33
C LYS A 4 3.43 -0.13 -3.84
N VAL A 5 4.71 -0.05 -3.45
CA VAL A 5 5.34 1.17 -2.95
C VAL A 5 6.50 1.52 -3.87
N VAL A 6 6.49 2.71 -4.45
CA VAL A 6 7.54 3.20 -5.37
C VAL A 6 8.14 4.47 -4.78
N PRO A 7 9.47 4.55 -4.57
CA PRO A 7 10.11 5.74 -4.02
C PRO A 7 9.97 6.93 -4.99
N ASN A 8 9.71 8.11 -4.43
CA ASN A 8 9.68 9.35 -5.21
C ASN A 8 11.11 9.88 -5.42
N ASN A 9 11.78 9.39 -6.46
CA ASN A 9 13.18 9.74 -6.74
C ASN A 9 13.39 11.19 -7.22
N ARG A 10 12.37 11.83 -7.80
CA ARG A 10 12.49 13.18 -8.39
C ARG A 10 11.94 14.29 -7.49
N GLY A 11 11.12 13.97 -6.50
CA GLY A 11 10.45 14.95 -5.65
C GLY A 11 10.98 14.96 -4.21
N ARG A 12 10.06 15.15 -3.26
CA ARG A 12 10.40 15.22 -1.84
C ARG A 12 10.92 13.87 -1.34
N LYS A 13 12.12 13.86 -0.76
CA LYS A 13 12.68 12.67 -0.10
C LYS A 13 11.78 12.20 1.05
N GLY A 14 11.76 10.89 1.31
CA GLY A 14 10.88 10.28 2.33
C GLY A 14 9.41 10.19 1.90
N THR A 15 9.12 10.35 0.60
CA THR A 15 7.78 10.17 0.04
C THR A 15 7.73 9.03 -0.98
N TYR A 16 6.57 8.38 -1.06
CA TYR A 16 6.37 7.17 -1.84
C TYR A 16 5.06 7.21 -2.60
N PHE A 17 5.09 6.83 -3.87
CA PHE A 17 3.87 6.56 -4.63
C PHE A 17 3.34 5.18 -4.28
N CYS A 18 2.12 5.13 -3.77
CA CYS A 18 1.50 3.89 -3.31
C CYS A 18 0.29 3.52 -4.17
N SER A 19 0.14 2.23 -4.47
CA SER A 19 -0.99 1.72 -5.23
C SER A 19 -1.42 0.33 -4.75
N LEU A 20 -2.72 0.07 -4.76
CA LEU A 20 -3.29 -1.25 -4.50
C LEU A 20 -3.25 -2.07 -5.79
N VAL A 21 -2.60 -3.22 -5.74
CA VAL A 21 -2.41 -4.11 -6.88
C VAL A 21 -3.11 -5.43 -6.62
N GLU A 22 -3.92 -5.86 -7.57
CA GLU A 22 -4.47 -7.21 -7.66
C GLU A 22 -3.56 -8.09 -8.50
N SER A 23 -3.43 -9.35 -8.10
CA SER A 23 -2.76 -10.36 -8.92
C SER A 23 -3.83 -11.32 -9.40
N TYR A 24 -3.89 -11.53 -10.72
CA TYR A 24 -4.85 -12.42 -11.34
C TYR A 24 -4.13 -13.30 -12.37
N CYS A 25 -4.66 -14.50 -12.60
CA CYS A 25 -4.13 -15.41 -13.61
C CYS A 25 -4.89 -15.20 -14.91
N GLU A 26 -4.17 -15.00 -16.00
CA GLU A 26 -4.73 -14.95 -17.35
C GLU A 26 -4.01 -16.02 -18.18
N GLY A 27 -4.67 -17.18 -18.32
CA GLY A 27 -4.03 -18.41 -18.80
C GLY A 27 -2.92 -18.87 -17.85
N ASP A 28 -1.74 -19.20 -18.41
CA ASP A 28 -0.56 -19.64 -17.65
C ASP A 28 0.31 -18.50 -17.09
N LYS A 29 -0.13 -17.25 -17.22
CA LYS A 29 0.65 -16.07 -16.77
C LYS A 29 -0.05 -15.34 -15.63
N ILE A 30 0.71 -15.05 -14.58
CA ILE A 30 0.29 -14.15 -13.51
C ILE A 30 0.46 -12.71 -13.99
N LYS A 31 -0.63 -11.95 -13.98
CA LYS A 31 -0.63 -10.50 -14.28
C LYS A 31 -0.99 -9.70 -13.05
N HIS A 32 -0.61 -8.42 -13.09
CA HIS A 32 -0.85 -7.47 -12.01
C HIS A 32 -1.67 -6.29 -12.53
N HIS A 33 -2.81 -6.01 -11.89
CA HIS A 33 -3.69 -4.90 -12.22
C HIS A 33 -3.73 -3.89 -11.05
N ILE A 34 -3.64 -2.59 -11.34
CA ILE A 34 -3.75 -1.55 -10.33
C ILE A 34 -5.24 -1.27 -10.10
N ILE A 35 -5.75 -1.62 -8.91
CA ILE A 35 -7.14 -1.34 -8.53
C ILE A 35 -7.30 0.13 -8.13
N ARG A 36 -6.33 0.67 -7.38
CA ARG A 36 -6.43 2.01 -6.81
C ARG A 36 -5.06 2.65 -6.63
N SER A 37 -4.93 3.92 -7.00
CA SER A 37 -3.77 4.73 -6.64
C SER A 37 -4.08 5.52 -5.36
N PHE A 38 -3.14 5.55 -4.42
CA PHE A 38 -3.22 6.34 -3.19
C PHE A 38 -2.43 7.65 -3.29
N GLY A 39 -1.74 7.89 -4.42
CA GLY A 39 -0.90 9.06 -4.59
C GLY A 39 0.38 9.00 -3.76
N LEU A 40 0.83 10.19 -3.34
CA LEU A 40 2.08 10.39 -2.60
C LEU A 40 1.84 10.27 -1.09
N LEU A 41 2.53 9.34 -0.44
CA LEU A 41 2.46 9.11 1.01
C LEU A 41 3.83 9.34 1.65
N THR A 42 3.83 9.67 2.95
CA THR A 42 5.07 9.73 3.74
C THR A 42 5.50 8.32 4.18
N GLU A 43 6.78 8.19 4.54
CA GLU A 43 7.35 6.94 5.05
C GLU A 43 6.55 6.34 6.23
N GLU A 44 6.12 7.19 7.15
CA GLU A 44 5.32 6.80 8.33
C GLU A 44 3.95 6.25 7.97
N GLN A 45 3.34 6.71 6.86
CA GLN A 45 2.01 6.30 6.44
C GLN A 45 2.01 4.92 5.73
N VAL A 46 3.12 4.54 5.11
CA VAL A 46 3.24 3.32 4.31
C VAL A 46 2.96 2.04 5.13
N PRO A 47 3.50 1.86 6.35
CA PRO A 47 3.18 0.70 7.20
C PRO A 47 1.69 0.55 7.50
N TYR A 48 0.99 1.65 7.81
CA TYR A 48 -0.45 1.61 8.08
C TYR A 48 -1.24 1.17 6.84
N LEU A 49 -0.86 1.68 5.66
CA LEU A 49 -1.49 1.27 4.41
C LEU A 49 -1.26 -0.23 4.12
N LYS A 50 -0.04 -0.72 4.34
CA LYS A 50 0.27 -2.16 4.21
C LYS A 50 -0.56 -3.01 5.20
N ALA A 51 -0.67 -2.55 6.44
CA ALA A 51 -1.45 -3.21 7.49
C ALA A 51 -2.94 -3.31 7.14
N MET A 52 -3.54 -2.25 6.59
CA MET A 52 -4.95 -2.23 6.19
C MET A 52 -5.31 -3.31 5.15
N TYR A 53 -4.38 -3.61 4.23
CA TYR A 53 -4.56 -4.57 3.14
C TYR A 53 -3.84 -5.92 3.38
N ALA A 54 -3.25 -6.12 4.56
CA ALA A 54 -2.64 -7.40 4.91
C ALA A 54 -3.70 -8.51 5.03
N LYS A 55 -3.32 -9.75 4.69
CA LYS A 55 -4.20 -10.92 4.86
C LYS A 55 -4.62 -11.11 6.32
N LYS A 56 -3.71 -10.83 7.25
CA LYS A 56 -3.98 -10.76 8.70
C LYS A 56 -4.05 -9.28 9.09
N LYS A 57 -5.24 -8.69 9.04
CA LYS A 57 -5.43 -7.28 9.40
C LYS A 57 -5.21 -7.11 10.90
N PRO A 58 -4.32 -6.19 11.34
CA PRO A 58 -4.19 -5.89 12.76
C PRO A 58 -5.47 -5.23 13.28
N ARG A 59 -5.77 -5.44 14.56
CA ARG A 59 -6.80 -4.65 15.24
C ARG A 59 -6.28 -3.22 15.39
N LEU A 60 -7.12 -2.25 15.04
CA LEU A 60 -6.87 -0.87 15.46
C LEU A 60 -7.09 -0.79 16.96
N VAL A 61 -6.07 -0.34 17.66
CA VAL A 61 -6.10 0.00 19.08
C VAL A 61 -5.92 1.50 19.14
N TYR A 62 -6.86 2.17 19.78
CA TYR A 62 -6.77 3.59 20.08
C TYR A 62 -6.43 3.72 21.57
N ASP A 63 -5.61 4.70 21.92
CA ASP A 63 -5.44 5.05 23.33
C ASP A 63 -6.72 5.77 23.79
N ASP A 64 -7.50 5.12 24.65
CA ASP A 64 -8.78 5.65 25.18
C ASP A 64 -8.60 6.83 26.17
N ASN A 65 -7.45 7.51 26.17
CA ASN A 65 -7.16 8.57 27.14
C ASN A 65 -7.52 9.96 26.59
N LYS A 66 -8.77 10.37 26.84
CA LYS A 66 -9.13 11.78 27.05
C LYS A 66 -10.25 11.93 28.07
#